data_AF-A0A9D5QFQ9-F1
#
_entry.id   AF-A0A9D5QFQ9-F1
#
_cell.length_a   1.000
_cell.length_b   1.000
_cell.length_c   1.000
_cell.angle_alpha   90.00
_cell.angle_beta   90.00
_cell.angle_gamma   90.00
#
_symmetry.space_group_name_H-M   'P 1'
#
loop_
_entity.id
_entity.type
_entity.pdbx_description
1 polymer ?
#
loop_
_entity_poly.entity_id
_entity_poly.type
_entity_poly.pdbx_seq_one_letter_code
_entity_poly.pdbx_strand_id
1 'polypeptide(L)'
;MLSKRLIACLDVRNGNLAKSIKFVDTRDIGDPVAAAKRYYDEGLDELVFYDITASSDKRDIMIDVVSAVASQVFIPFSVGGGLRSVHDCSRVLLAGAEKVNVNTAAVQNPALISEASRAFGAQCVVLSMDIRRVRPGGAIPSGYEVVINGGRTPMGID
;
A
#
# COMPACT_ATOMS: atom_id res chain seq x y z
N MET A 1 -12.98 -23.86 -7.69
CA MET A 1 -13.23 -22.48 -7.21
C MET A 1 -12.00 -22.05 -6.43
N LEU A 2 -11.47 -20.84 -6.63
CA LEU A 2 -10.35 -20.34 -5.82
C LEU A 2 -10.80 -20.17 -4.35
N SER A 3 -9.91 -20.44 -3.40
CA SER A 3 -10.17 -20.22 -1.97
C SER A 3 -10.38 -18.74 -1.65
N LYS A 4 -11.04 -18.45 -0.53
CA LYS A 4 -11.05 -17.09 0.04
C LYS A 4 -9.67 -16.83 0.64
N ARG A 5 -9.10 -15.65 0.38
CA ARG A 5 -7.77 -15.26 0.88
C ARG A 5 -7.89 -14.48 2.19
N LEU A 6 -7.05 -14.80 3.15
CA LEU A 6 -6.76 -14.00 4.33
C LEU A 6 -5.51 -13.16 4.06
N ILE A 7 -5.68 -11.84 4.13
CA ILE A 7 -4.62 -10.87 3.80
C ILE A 7 -4.36 -10.00 5.01
N ALA A 8 -3.12 -9.97 5.50
CA ALA A 8 -2.73 -9.09 6.60
C ALA A 8 -2.06 -7.83 6.04
N CYS A 9 -2.48 -6.68 6.57
CA CYS A 9 -1.90 -5.38 6.22
C CYS A 9 -1.06 -4.86 7.38
N LEU A 10 0.20 -4.55 7.10
CA LEU A 10 1.21 -4.08 8.04
C LEU A 10 1.57 -2.63 7.67
N ASP A 11 1.15 -1.70 8.51
CA ASP A 11 1.57 -0.30 8.40
C ASP A 11 2.98 -0.18 8.96
N VAL A 12 3.91 0.38 8.19
CA VAL A 12 5.30 0.55 8.60
C VAL A 12 5.66 2.03 8.58
N ARG A 13 6.28 2.49 9.66
CA ARG A 13 6.76 3.85 9.85
C ARG A 13 8.17 3.82 10.40
N ASN A 14 9.10 4.51 9.75
CA ASN A 14 10.52 4.56 10.16
C ASN A 14 11.14 3.16 10.35
N GLY A 15 10.76 2.19 9.51
CA GLY A 15 11.23 0.79 9.61
C GLY A 15 10.57 -0.04 10.69
N ASN A 16 9.68 0.52 11.53
CA ASN A 16 8.96 -0.19 12.57
C ASN A 16 7.50 -0.41 12.17
N LEU A 17 6.93 -1.53 12.64
CA LEU A 17 5.51 -1.79 12.52
C LEU A 17 4.76 -0.77 13.37
N ALA A 18 3.75 -0.16 12.78
CA ALA A 18 2.99 0.92 13.37
C ALA A 18 1.50 0.58 13.39
N LYS A 19 0.77 1.17 14.32
CA LYS A 19 -0.69 1.15 14.31
C LYS A 19 -1.22 2.50 14.71
N SER A 20 -2.22 2.98 13.97
CA SER A 20 -2.91 4.23 14.24
C SER A 20 -4.40 3.98 14.52
N ILE A 21 -5.02 4.91 15.23
CA ILE A 21 -6.49 4.98 15.36
C ILE A 21 -6.93 6.12 14.46
N LYS A 22 -7.68 5.83 13.39
CA LYS A 22 -8.15 6.85 12.42
C LYS A 22 -7.02 7.77 11.92
N PHE A 23 -5.85 7.20 11.60
CA PHE A 23 -4.68 7.94 11.11
C PHE A 23 -4.04 8.93 12.11
N VAL A 24 -4.45 8.89 13.39
CA VAL A 24 -3.84 9.65 14.49
C VAL A 24 -3.28 8.69 15.57
N ASP A 25 -2.51 9.25 16.50
CA ASP A 25 -1.90 8.54 17.63
C ASP A 25 -1.14 7.27 17.22
N THR A 26 -0.37 7.37 16.13
CA THR A 26 0.38 6.26 15.58
C THR A 26 1.45 5.80 16.56
N ARG A 27 1.35 4.55 17.01
CA ARG A 27 2.28 3.89 17.93
C ARG A 27 3.09 2.84 17.20
N ASP A 28 4.35 2.70 17.59
CA ASP A 28 5.20 1.61 17.12
C ASP A 28 4.88 0.36 17.96
N ILE A 29 4.66 -0.76 17.27
CA ILE A 29 4.15 -2.00 17.87
C ILE A 29 5.07 -3.21 17.61
N GLY A 30 6.24 -3.00 17.01
CA GLY A 30 7.29 -4.02 16.88
C GLY A 30 8.02 -3.99 15.54
N ASP A 31 8.69 -5.09 15.24
CA ASP A 31 9.43 -5.30 13.99
C ASP A 31 8.50 -5.84 12.88
N PRO A 32 8.43 -5.18 11.72
CA PRO A 32 7.62 -5.66 10.60
C PRO A 32 8.08 -7.01 10.05
N VAL A 33 9.38 -7.33 10.09
CA VAL A 33 9.91 -8.58 9.56
C VAL A 33 9.49 -9.76 10.43
N ALA A 34 9.67 -9.65 11.75
CA ALA A 34 9.20 -10.66 12.70
C ALA A 34 7.67 -10.88 12.62
N ALA A 35 6.90 -9.79 12.50
CA ALA A 35 5.44 -9.90 12.38
C ALA A 35 5.02 -10.62 11.09
N ALA A 36 5.66 -10.29 9.96
CA ALA A 36 5.39 -10.89 8.66
C ALA A 36 5.73 -12.38 8.65
N LYS A 37 6.90 -12.76 9.21
CA LYS A 37 7.29 -14.16 9.38
C LYS A 37 6.27 -14.92 10.23
N ARG A 38 5.85 -14.36 11.37
CA ARG A 38 4.84 -15.01 12.23
C ARG A 38 3.53 -15.25 11.48
N TYR A 39 3.01 -14.23 10.78
CA TYR A 39 1.75 -14.40 10.03
C TYR A 39 1.89 -15.43 8.90
N TYR A 40 3.03 -15.46 8.21
CA TYR A 40 3.34 -16.50 7.24
C TYR A 40 3.33 -17.90 7.88
N ASP A 41 4.02 -18.09 9.00
CA ASP A 41 4.09 -19.36 9.73
C ASP A 41 2.71 -19.80 10.27
N GLU A 42 1.80 -18.85 10.53
CA GLU A 42 0.39 -19.09 10.94
C GLU A 42 -0.55 -19.41 9.75
N GLY A 43 -0.05 -19.45 8.51
CA GLY A 43 -0.80 -19.85 7.33
C GLY A 43 -1.54 -18.73 6.61
N LEU A 44 -1.05 -17.49 6.71
CA LEU A 44 -1.59 -16.36 5.94
C LEU A 44 -1.40 -16.56 4.42
N ASP A 45 -2.39 -16.14 3.62
CA ASP A 45 -2.32 -16.30 2.16
C ASP A 45 -1.52 -15.19 1.45
N GLU A 46 -1.54 -13.97 1.98
CA GLU A 46 -0.86 -12.81 1.37
C GLU A 46 -0.62 -11.67 2.38
N LEU A 47 0.46 -10.92 2.17
CA LEU A 47 0.80 -9.74 2.96
C LEU A 47 0.65 -8.44 2.16
N VAL A 48 0.35 -7.35 2.86
CA VAL A 48 0.41 -5.98 2.33
C VAL A 48 1.24 -5.13 3.28
N PHE A 49 2.23 -4.41 2.76
CA PHE A 49 3.00 -3.42 3.51
C PHE A 49 2.67 -2.02 3.02
N TYR A 50 2.51 -1.08 3.94
CA TYR A 50 2.43 0.34 3.61
C TYR A 50 3.50 1.14 4.33
N ASP A 51 4.32 1.88 3.58
CA ASP A 51 4.99 3.05 4.18
C ASP A 51 3.95 4.16 4.37
N ILE A 52 3.43 4.27 5.58
CA ILE A 52 2.39 5.26 5.90
C ILE A 52 2.93 6.70 5.98
N THR A 53 4.25 6.88 5.94
CA THR A 53 4.93 8.18 5.97
C THR A 53 5.50 8.62 4.62
N ALA A 54 5.72 7.70 3.67
CA ALA A 54 6.38 8.03 2.41
C ALA A 54 5.62 9.09 1.58
N SER A 55 4.28 9.02 1.54
CA SER A 55 3.47 9.97 0.77
C SER A 55 3.37 11.34 1.43
N SER A 56 3.13 11.40 2.75
CA SER A 56 3.00 12.67 3.49
C SER A 56 4.33 13.39 3.65
N ASP A 57 5.40 12.64 3.89
CA ASP A 57 6.71 13.20 4.29
C ASP A 57 7.70 13.20 3.12
N LYS A 58 7.24 12.85 1.90
CA LYS A 58 8.03 12.79 0.66
C LYS A 58 9.32 11.96 0.79
N ARG A 59 9.25 10.85 1.51
CA ARG A 59 10.39 9.95 1.68
C ARG A 59 10.48 8.93 0.56
N ASP A 60 11.68 8.36 0.44
CA ASP A 60 11.96 7.19 -0.37
C ASP A 60 11.38 5.92 0.26
N ILE A 61 11.16 4.92 -0.59
CA ILE A 61 10.56 3.64 -0.24
C ILE A 61 11.54 2.79 0.59
N MET A 62 11.00 2.05 1.56
CA MET A 62 11.74 1.18 2.48
C MET A 62 12.28 -0.12 1.84
N ILE A 63 13.12 0.00 0.81
CA ILE A 63 13.66 -1.14 0.06
C ILE A 63 14.31 -2.20 0.97
N ASP A 64 15.05 -1.79 2.00
CA ASP A 64 15.71 -2.72 2.92
C ASP A 64 14.70 -3.59 3.69
N VAL A 65 13.56 -3.02 4.11
CA VAL A 65 12.49 -3.77 4.79
C VAL A 65 11.84 -4.74 3.80
N VAL A 66 11.63 -4.33 2.55
CA VAL A 66 11.07 -5.19 1.49
C VAL A 66 11.97 -6.41 1.28
N SER A 67 13.28 -6.20 1.12
CA SER A 67 14.23 -7.30 0.93
C SER A 67 14.38 -8.18 2.17
N ALA A 68 14.34 -7.60 3.38
CA ALA A 68 14.36 -8.37 4.62
C ALA A 68 13.15 -9.30 4.74
N VAL A 69 11.95 -8.80 4.42
CA VAL A 69 10.71 -9.60 4.41
C VAL A 69 10.77 -10.69 3.35
N ALA A 70 11.18 -10.35 2.11
CA ALA A 70 11.28 -11.31 1.00
C ALA A 70 12.23 -12.48 1.32
N SER A 71 13.21 -12.29 2.21
CA SER A 71 14.09 -13.37 2.66
C SER A 71 13.45 -14.37 3.64
N GLN A 72 12.29 -14.03 4.22
CA GLN A 72 11.65 -14.77 5.32
C GLN A 72 10.28 -15.35 4.97
N VAL A 73 9.57 -14.79 3.99
CA VAL A 73 8.19 -15.20 3.65
C VAL A 73 8.11 -15.66 2.20
N PHE A 74 7.39 -16.77 1.96
CA PHE A 74 7.21 -17.39 0.63
C PHE A 74 5.75 -17.42 0.18
N ILE A 75 5.00 -16.40 0.59
CA ILE A 75 3.65 -16.09 0.14
C ILE A 75 3.69 -14.75 -0.60
N PRO A 76 2.73 -14.49 -1.51
CA PRO A 76 2.67 -13.21 -2.17
C PRO A 76 2.61 -12.06 -1.17
N PHE A 77 3.35 -11.00 -1.43
CA PHE A 77 3.20 -9.75 -0.73
C PHE A 77 3.22 -8.54 -1.65
N SER A 78 2.50 -7.51 -1.25
CA SER A 78 2.42 -6.24 -1.97
C SER A 78 2.95 -5.11 -1.11
N VAL A 79 3.52 -4.09 -1.75
CA VAL A 79 4.09 -2.93 -1.08
C VAL A 79 3.50 -1.66 -1.65
N GLY A 80 3.03 -0.78 -0.76
CA GLY A 80 2.49 0.54 -1.07
C GLY A 80 3.16 1.65 -0.26
N GLY A 81 2.87 2.89 -0.65
CA GLY A 81 3.44 4.10 -0.03
C GLY A 81 4.66 4.61 -0.80
N GLY A 82 4.59 5.87 -1.28
CA GLY A 82 5.72 6.52 -1.96
C GLY A 82 5.97 6.12 -3.42
N LEU A 83 5.18 5.22 -4.00
CA LEU A 83 5.27 4.81 -5.41
C LEU A 83 4.73 5.91 -6.34
N ARG A 84 5.62 6.66 -7.02
CA ARG A 84 5.26 7.82 -7.85
C ARG A 84 5.55 7.61 -9.33
N SER A 85 6.31 6.57 -9.67
CA SER A 85 6.77 6.28 -11.02
C SER A 85 6.90 4.78 -11.27
N VAL A 86 6.97 4.38 -12.54
CA VAL A 86 7.29 3.00 -12.95
C VAL A 86 8.66 2.57 -12.40
N HIS A 87 9.61 3.50 -12.27
CA HIS A 87 10.92 3.20 -11.70
C HIS A 87 10.83 2.82 -10.21
N ASP A 88 10.03 3.55 -9.43
CA ASP A 88 9.78 3.21 -8.03
C ASP A 88 9.16 1.81 -7.89
N CYS A 89 8.18 1.50 -8.75
CA CYS A 89 7.58 0.17 -8.82
C CYS A 89 8.63 -0.91 -9.12
N SER A 90 9.50 -0.67 -10.10
CA SER A 90 10.57 -1.60 -10.48
C SER A 90 11.51 -1.89 -9.30
N ARG A 91 11.94 -0.86 -8.56
CA ARG A 91 12.80 -1.02 -7.38
C ARG A 91 12.19 -1.93 -6.32
N VAL A 92 10.90 -1.75 -6.06
CA VAL A 92 10.15 -2.55 -5.07
C VAL A 92 9.98 -4.00 -5.51
N LEU A 93 9.63 -4.23 -6.78
CA LEU A 93 9.49 -5.57 -7.33
C LEU A 93 10.84 -6.32 -7.32
N LEU A 94 11.93 -5.65 -7.73
CA LEU A 94 13.29 -6.20 -7.69
C LEU A 94 13.79 -6.48 -6.27
N ALA A 95 13.27 -5.76 -5.28
CA ALA A 95 13.60 -6.00 -3.88
C ALA A 95 12.91 -7.26 -3.30
N GLY A 96 11.92 -7.82 -4.00
CA GLY A 96 11.30 -9.11 -3.69
C GLY A 96 9.77 -9.09 -3.58
N ALA A 97 9.10 -7.95 -3.67
CA ALA A 97 7.64 -7.90 -3.68
C ALA A 97 7.07 -8.43 -5.01
N GLU A 98 5.95 -9.16 -5.00
CA GLU A 98 5.29 -9.57 -6.25
C GLU A 98 4.34 -8.50 -6.81
N LYS A 99 3.90 -7.57 -5.95
CA LYS A 99 2.89 -6.55 -6.28
C LYS A 99 3.25 -5.18 -5.74
N VAL A 100 2.87 -4.15 -6.46
CA VAL A 100 2.96 -2.75 -6.05
C VAL A 100 1.58 -2.16 -5.84
N ASN A 101 1.44 -1.32 -4.82
CA ASN A 101 0.16 -0.71 -4.47
C ASN A 101 0.22 0.81 -4.64
N VAL A 102 -0.47 1.31 -5.66
CA VAL A 102 -0.54 2.73 -5.99
C VAL A 102 -1.85 3.33 -5.48
N ASN A 103 -1.77 4.52 -4.90
CA ASN A 103 -2.92 5.27 -4.38
C ASN A 103 -2.79 6.75 -4.80
N THR A 104 -2.14 7.58 -3.98
CA THR A 104 -2.06 9.03 -4.19
C THR A 104 -1.53 9.42 -5.57
N ALA A 105 -0.44 8.79 -6.02
CA ALA A 105 0.13 9.07 -7.33
C ALA A 105 -0.78 8.62 -8.49
N ALA A 106 -1.55 7.55 -8.31
CA ALA A 106 -2.51 7.08 -9.31
C ALA A 106 -3.75 7.98 -9.39
N VAL A 107 -4.17 8.58 -8.27
CA VAL A 107 -5.24 9.59 -8.29
C VAL A 107 -4.78 10.88 -8.99
N GLN A 108 -3.54 11.31 -8.75
CA GLN A 108 -2.98 12.51 -9.37
C GLN A 108 -2.61 12.30 -10.85
N ASN A 109 -2.17 11.09 -11.20
CA ASN A 109 -1.82 10.69 -12.55
C ASN A 109 -2.31 9.26 -12.82
N PRO A 110 -3.56 9.09 -13.32
CA PRO A 110 -4.12 7.78 -13.63
C PRO A 110 -3.32 6.96 -14.66
N ALA A 111 -2.52 7.62 -15.51
CA ALA A 111 -1.69 6.94 -16.50
C ALA A 111 -0.68 5.98 -15.85
N LEU A 112 -0.22 6.26 -14.63
CA LEU A 112 0.71 5.43 -13.87
C LEU A 112 0.24 3.97 -13.76
N ILE A 113 -1.06 3.73 -13.59
CA ILE A 113 -1.62 2.37 -13.50
C ILE A 113 -1.34 1.61 -14.80
N SER A 114 -1.65 2.23 -15.93
CA SER A 114 -1.49 1.60 -17.25
C SER A 114 -0.02 1.47 -17.66
N GLU A 115 0.82 2.45 -17.32
CA GLU A 115 2.26 2.40 -17.54
C GLU A 115 2.92 1.27 -16.74
N ALA A 116 2.63 1.17 -15.44
CA ALA A 116 3.13 0.09 -14.60
C ALA A 116 2.59 -1.28 -15.05
N SER A 117 1.32 -1.37 -15.42
CA SER A 117 0.71 -2.62 -15.92
C SER A 117 1.33 -3.06 -17.24
N ARG A 118 1.71 -2.13 -18.13
CA ARG A 118 2.40 -2.45 -19.37
C ARG A 118 3.83 -2.94 -19.12
N ALA A 119 4.49 -2.41 -18.10
CA ALA A 119 5.86 -2.79 -17.75
C ALA A 119 5.96 -4.15 -17.04
N PHE A 120 5.03 -4.44 -16.11
CA PHE A 120 5.14 -5.60 -15.20
C PHE A 120 3.98 -6.60 -15.31
N GLY A 121 2.94 -6.26 -16.07
CA GLY A 121 1.68 -7.00 -16.12
C GLY A 121 0.66 -6.50 -15.10
N ALA A 122 -0.62 -6.55 -15.46
CA ALA A 122 -1.71 -6.03 -14.63
C ALA A 122 -1.83 -6.75 -13.27
N GLN A 123 -1.42 -8.01 -13.19
CA GLN A 123 -1.40 -8.79 -11.94
C GLN A 123 -0.45 -8.22 -10.87
N CYS A 124 0.53 -7.41 -11.26
CA CYS A 124 1.50 -6.79 -10.35
C CYS A 124 1.03 -5.43 -9.81
N VAL A 125 -0.05 -4.85 -10.33
CA VAL A 125 -0.49 -3.48 -9.99
C VAL A 125 -1.80 -3.53 -9.23
N VAL A 126 -1.77 -3.08 -7.98
CA VAL A 126 -2.95 -2.93 -7.12
C VAL A 126 -3.25 -1.44 -6.98
N LEU A 127 -4.51 -1.05 -7.22
CA LEU A 127 -5.01 0.28 -6.90
C LEU A 127 -5.62 0.27 -5.50
N SER A 128 -5.01 1.00 -4.58
CA SER A 128 -5.63 1.32 -3.29
C SER A 128 -6.35 2.65 -3.36
N MET A 129 -7.53 2.69 -2.76
CA MET A 129 -8.38 3.86 -2.68
C MET A 129 -8.81 4.07 -1.24
N ASP A 130 -8.53 5.25 -0.72
CA ASP A 130 -9.12 5.71 0.53
C ASP A 130 -10.34 6.55 0.19
N ILE A 131 -11.48 6.23 0.81
CA ILE A 131 -12.74 6.92 0.58
C ILE A 131 -13.33 7.45 1.89
N ARG A 132 -13.94 8.62 1.83
CA ARG A 132 -14.62 9.25 2.95
C ARG A 132 -16.10 9.44 2.60
N ARG A 133 -16.99 8.94 3.46
CA ARG A 133 -18.43 9.21 3.32
C ARG A 133 -18.68 10.71 3.47
N VAL A 134 -19.37 11.29 2.51
CA VAL A 134 -19.83 12.68 2.48
C VAL A 134 -21.34 12.71 2.27
N ARG A 135 -21.96 13.91 2.37
CA ARG A 135 -23.38 14.03 2.02
C ARG A 135 -23.54 13.80 0.51
N PRO A 136 -24.41 12.88 0.07
CA PRO A 136 -24.68 12.68 -1.34
C PRO A 136 -25.25 13.95 -1.98
N GLY A 137 -24.83 14.23 -3.22
CA GLY A 137 -25.35 15.34 -4.03
C GLY A 137 -24.30 16.41 -4.34
N GLY A 138 -24.62 17.30 -5.29
CA GLY A 138 -23.68 18.31 -5.78
C GLY A 138 -22.54 17.67 -6.58
N ALA A 139 -21.29 17.94 -6.18
CA ALA A 139 -20.09 17.47 -6.88
C ALA A 139 -19.72 15.99 -6.62
N ILE A 140 -20.31 15.34 -5.60
CA ILE A 140 -20.06 13.92 -5.24
C ILE A 140 -21.39 13.15 -5.21
N PRO A 141 -21.95 12.73 -6.36
CA PRO A 141 -23.20 11.99 -6.43
C PRO A 141 -23.21 10.68 -5.62
N SER A 142 -22.09 9.96 -5.55
CA SER A 142 -21.99 8.67 -4.86
C SER A 142 -22.13 8.77 -3.34
N GLY A 143 -21.86 9.95 -2.76
CA GLY A 143 -21.71 10.14 -1.32
C GLY A 143 -20.40 9.57 -0.73
N TYR A 144 -19.43 9.20 -1.56
CA TYR A 144 -18.09 8.76 -1.16
C TYR A 144 -17.04 9.52 -1.95
N GLU A 145 -16.30 10.37 -1.25
CA GLU A 145 -15.24 11.19 -1.85
C GLU A 145 -13.89 10.48 -1.71
N VAL A 146 -13.13 10.40 -2.80
CA VAL A 146 -11.73 9.93 -2.77
C VAL A 146 -10.86 10.90 -1.99
N VAL A 147 -10.03 10.36 -1.12
CA VAL A 147 -9.04 11.11 -0.33
C VAL A 147 -7.63 10.56 -0.58
N ILE A 148 -6.62 11.42 -0.60
CA ILE A 148 -5.21 11.05 -0.78
C ILE A 148 -4.37 11.49 0.43
N ASN A 149 -3.06 11.25 0.38
CA ASN A 149 -2.09 11.63 1.43
C ASN A 149 -2.42 11.02 2.81
N GLY A 150 -2.79 9.74 2.82
CA GLY A 150 -3.22 9.03 4.03
C GLY A 150 -4.56 9.54 4.56
N GLY A 151 -5.52 9.77 3.66
CA GLY A 151 -6.87 10.21 3.99
C GLY A 151 -7.03 11.68 4.38
N ARG A 152 -6.01 12.53 4.18
CA ARG A 152 -6.00 13.93 4.65
C ARG A 152 -6.46 14.94 3.62
N THR A 153 -6.27 14.65 2.33
CA THR A 153 -6.55 15.60 1.24
C THR A 153 -7.76 15.10 0.44
N PRO A 154 -8.90 15.81 0.50
CA PRO A 154 -10.07 15.52 -0.34
C PRO A 154 -9.80 15.87 -1.80
N MET A 155 -10.28 15.04 -2.72
CA MET A 155 -10.04 15.22 -4.16
C MET A 155 -11.25 15.74 -4.92
N GLY A 156 -12.43 15.80 -4.32
CA GLY A 156 -13.64 16.25 -5.01
C GLY A 156 -14.06 15.34 -6.17
N ILE A 157 -13.68 14.05 -6.13
CA ILE A 157 -14.04 13.03 -7.11
C ILE A 157 -14.61 11.79 -6.39
N ASP A 158 -15.43 11.02 -7.08
CA ASP A 158 -16.02 9.76 -6.62
C ASP A 158 -15.83 8.58 -7.58
#